data_AF-A0A8G2CI39-F1
#
_entry.id   AF-A0A8G2CI39-F1
#
_cell.length_a   1.000
_cell.length_b   1.000
_cell.length_c   1.000
_cell.angle_alpha   90.00
_cell.angle_beta   90.00
_cell.angle_gamma   90.00
#
_symmetry.space_group_name_H-M   'P 1'
#
loop_
_entity.id
_entity.type
_entity.pdbx_description
1 polymer ?
#
loop_
_entity_poly.entity_id
_entity_poly.type
_entity_poly.pdbx_seq_one_letter_code
_entity_poly.pdbx_strand_id
1 'polypeptide(L)' 'MAQAAPSDRPLLQALRNQRLAALCLAGPALGVLLIEAIFGLPRALLLMALGMAGFTAILFGILLQGEYRAVRRAPRR' A
#
# COMPACT_ATOMS: atom_id res chain seq x y z
N MET A 1 -7.30 -13.45 -23.79
CA MET A 1 -6.74 -13.92 -22.49
C MET A 1 -5.22 -13.81 -22.58
N ALA A 2 -4.65 -12.69 -22.13
CA ALA A 2 -3.22 -12.42 -22.28
C ALA A 2 -2.42 -13.22 -21.22
N GLN A 3 -1.65 -14.20 -21.68
CA GLN A 3 -0.69 -14.95 -20.89
C GLN A 3 0.38 -14.00 -20.35
N ALA A 4 0.43 -13.83 -19.03
CA ALA A 4 1.45 -13.03 -18.38
C ALA A 4 2.76 -13.84 -18.33
N ALA A 5 3.80 -13.32 -18.98
CA ALA A 5 5.14 -13.89 -19.04
C ALA A 5 5.69 -14.26 -17.64
N PRO A 6 6.44 -15.36 -17.51
CA PRO A 6 7.08 -15.75 -16.25
C PRO A 6 8.12 -14.69 -15.90
N SER A 7 7.80 -13.84 -14.93
CA SER A 7 8.69 -12.79 -14.46
C SER A 7 9.46 -13.34 -13.27
N ASP A 8 10.79 -13.42 -13.39
CA ASP A 8 11.77 -13.90 -12.40
C ASP A 8 11.79 -13.13 -11.05
N ARG A 9 10.75 -12.35 -10.75
CA ARG A 9 10.66 -11.47 -9.58
C ARG A 9 9.27 -11.55 -8.95
N PRO A 10 9.01 -12.54 -8.09
CA PRO A 10 7.71 -12.70 -7.40
C PRO A 10 7.32 -11.45 -6.58
N LEU A 11 8.33 -10.70 -6.10
CA LEU A 11 8.16 -9.41 -5.45
C LEU A 11 7.53 -8.35 -6.37
N LEU A 12 7.96 -8.29 -7.63
CA LEU A 12 7.47 -7.32 -8.60
C LEU A 12 6.01 -7.62 -8.99
N GLN A 13 5.64 -8.90 -9.06
CA GLN A 13 4.29 -9.34 -9.41
C GLN A 13 3.30 -9.11 -8.26
N ALA A 14 3.72 -9.39 -7.01
CA ALA A 14 2.94 -9.06 -5.82
C ALA A 14 2.72 -7.53 -5.68
N LEU A 15 3.78 -6.73 -5.88
CA LEU A 15 3.68 -5.26 -5.93
C LEU A 15 2.73 -4.77 -7.04
N ARG A 16 2.69 -5.46 -8.19
CA ARG A 16 1.82 -5.09 -9.30
C ARG A 16 0.35 -5.45 -9.05
N ASN A 17 0.07 -6.56 -8.37
CA ASN A 17 -1.28 -6.91 -7.94
C ASN A 17 -1.78 -5.96 -6.85
N GLN A 18 -0.91 -5.59 -5.91
CA GLN A 18 -1.24 -4.66 -4.84
C GLN A 18 -1.07 -3.19 -5.21
N ARG A 19 -0.80 -2.84 -6.47
CA ARG A 19 -0.65 -1.44 -6.91
C ARG A 19 -1.87 -0.58 -6.57
N LEU A 20 -3.08 -1.14 -6.75
CA LEU A 20 -4.33 -0.47 -6.38
C LEU A 20 -4.42 -0.25 -4.87
N ALA A 21 -4.03 -1.24 -4.06
CA ALA A 21 -3.99 -1.11 -2.61
C ALA A 21 -2.96 -0.05 -2.17
N ALA A 22 -1.76 -0.05 -2.78
CA ALA A 22 -0.73 0.95 -2.54
C ALA A 22 -1.18 2.36 -2.94
N LEU A 23 -1.88 2.51 -4.06
CA LEU A 23 -2.51 3.78 -4.48
C LEU A 23 -3.58 4.23 -3.48
N CYS A 24 -4.37 3.28 -2.96
CA CYS A 24 -5.39 3.53 -1.94
C CYS A 24 -4.77 4.03 -0.62
N LEU A 25 -3.52 3.67 -0.32
CA LEU A 25 -2.76 4.19 0.83
C LEU A 25 -2.07 5.52 0.58
N ALA A 26 -1.61 5.76 -0.66
CA ALA A 26 -1.02 7.03 -1.03
C ALA A 26 -2.05 8.17 -0.98
N GLY A 27 -3.33 7.87 -1.31
CA GLY A 27 -4.42 8.85 -1.30
C GLY A 27 -4.62 9.58 0.03
N PRO A 28 -4.79 8.87 1.16
CA PRO A 28 -4.89 9.47 2.49
C PRO A 28 -3.69 10.35 2.86
N ALA A 29 -2.47 9.88 2.56
CA ALA A 29 -1.25 10.64 2.84
C ALA A 29 -1.20 11.95 2.04
N LEU A 30 -1.55 11.89 0.74
CA LEU A 30 -1.67 13.06 -0.13
C LEU A 30 -2.77 14.01 0.33
N GLY A 31 -3.91 13.48 0.78
CA GLY A 31 -5.02 14.26 1.29
C GLY A 31 -4.64 15.05 2.54
N VAL A 32 -3.93 14.42 3.49
CA VAL A 32 -3.45 15.10 4.71
C VAL A 32 -2.46 16.21 4.36
N LEU A 33 -1.49 15.94 3.48
CA LEU A 33 -0.52 16.94 3.01
C LEU A 33 -1.19 18.13 2.32
N LEU A 34 -2.21 17.87 1.50
CA LEU A 34 -2.97 18.91 0.81
C LEU A 34 -3.77 19.78 1.80
N ILE A 35 -4.42 19.16 2.80
CA ILE A 35 -5.15 19.89 3.83
C ILE A 35 -4.19 20.71 4.69
N GLU A 36 -3.00 20.18 5.02
CA GLU A 36 -1.97 20.90 5.77
C GLU A 36 -1.50 22.14 4.99
N ALA A 37 -1.21 21.97 3.70
CA ALA A 37 -0.75 23.05 2.82
C ALA A 37 -1.81 24.17 2.63
N ILE A 38 -3.10 23.82 2.59
CA ILE A 38 -4.18 24.77 2.33
C ILE A 38 -4.67 25.44 3.63
N PHE A 39 -4.87 24.65 4.70
CA PHE A 39 -5.57 25.10 5.91
C PHE A 39 -4.64 25.31 7.11
N GLY A 40 -3.38 24.89 7.06
CA GLY A 40 -2.45 25.03 8.19
C GLY A 40 -2.93 24.21 9.40
N LEU A 41 -2.93 22.88 9.26
CA LEU A 41 -3.49 21.97 10.26
C LEU A 41 -2.85 22.14 11.65
N PRO A 42 -3.66 22.16 12.73
CA PRO A 42 -3.15 22.11 14.09
C PRO A 42 -2.28 20.87 14.32
N ARG A 43 -1.17 21.02 15.04
CA ARG A 43 -0.22 19.92 15.32
C ARG A 43 -0.88 18.65 15.89
N ALA A 44 -1.96 18.80 16.66
CA ALA A 44 -2.73 17.68 17.21
C ALA A 44 -3.39 16.83 16.11
N LEU A 45 -3.99 17.47 15.09
CA LEU A 45 -4.57 16.74 13.95
C LEU A 45 -3.48 16.08 13.11
N LEU A 46 -2.33 16.74 12.94
CA LEU A 46 -1.20 16.20 12.19
C LEU A 46 -0.64 14.94 12.87
N LEU A 47 -0.52 14.94 14.20
CA LEU A 47 -0.18 13.76 15.00
C LEU A 47 -1.19 12.62 14.84
N MET A 48 -2.49 12.91 14.88
CA MET A 48 -3.53 11.89 14.64
C MET A 48 -3.45 11.33 13.23
N ALA A 49 -3.26 12.18 12.22
CA ALA A 49 -3.12 11.76 10.83
C ALA A 49 -1.87 10.89 10.62
N LEU A 50 -0.74 11.24 11.24
CA LEU A 50 0.47 10.42 11.26
C LEU A 50 0.23 9.06 11.93
N GLY A 51 -0.48 9.04 13.07
CA GLY A 51 -0.86 7.80 13.75
C GLY A 51 -1.71 6.89 12.86
N MET A 52 -2.72 7.47 12.20
CA MET A 52 -3.57 6.76 11.25
C MET A 52 -2.79 6.25 10.03
N ALA A 53 -1.93 7.10 9.45
CA ALA A 53 -1.09 6.72 8.32
C ALA A 53 -0.12 5.58 8.67
N GLY A 54 0.51 5.65 9.85
CA GLY A 54 1.37 4.60 10.37
C GLY A 54 0.62 3.29 10.58
N PHE A 55 -0.56 3.33 11.19
CA PHE A 55 -1.41 2.14 11.38
C PHE A 55 -1.83 1.53 10.04
N THR A 56 -2.23 2.36 9.08
CA THR A 56 -2.62 1.90 7.74
C THR A 56 -1.41 1.29 7.00
N ALA A 57 -0.22 1.85 7.15
CA ALA A 57 1.02 1.30 6.60
C ALA A 57 1.36 -0.08 7.20
N ILE A 58 1.14 -0.27 8.51
CA ILE A 58 1.32 -1.58 9.16
C ILE A 58 0.33 -2.60 8.58
N LEU A 59 -0.96 -2.24 8.49
CA LEU A 59 -1.98 -3.11 7.89
C LEU A 59 -1.63 -3.49 6.46
N PHE A 60 -1.13 -2.53 5.68
CA PHE A 60 -0.64 -2.78 4.32
C PHE A 60 0.52 -3.77 4.31
N GLY A 61 1.49 -3.61 5.22
CA GLY A 61 2.60 -4.54 5.36
C GLY A 61 2.12 -5.97 5.66
N ILE A 62 1.12 -6.13 6.53
CA ILE A 62 0.50 -7.43 6.84
C ILE A 62 -0.18 -8.02 5.60
N LEU A 63 -0.95 -7.22 4.86
CA LEU A 63 -1.60 -7.62 3.60
C LEU A 63 -0.58 -8.04 2.55
N LEU A 64 0.47 -7.24 2.36
CA LEU A 64 1.58 -7.52 1.44
C LEU A 64 2.33 -8.81 1.82
N GLN A 65 2.55 -9.04 3.12
CA GLN A 65 3.17 -10.27 3.60
C GLN A 65 2.26 -11.50 3.36
N GLY A 66 0.94 -11.33 3.48
CA GLY A 66 -0.06 -12.35 3.15
C GLY A 66 -0.04 -12.72 1.67
N GLU A 67 -0.09 -11.73 0.77
CA GLU A 67 0.01 -11.91 -0.68
C GLU A 67 1.36 -12.51 -1.10
N TYR A 68 2.46 -12.05 -0.51
CA TYR A 68 3.79 -12.61 -0.78
C TYR A 68 3.88 -14.09 -0.40
N ARG A 69 3.28 -14.49 0.74
CA ARG A 69 3.19 -15.90 1.14
C ARG A 69 2.26 -16.70 0.21
N ALA A 70 1.17 -16.11 -0.26
CA ALA A 70 0.25 -16.75 -1.19
C ALA A 70 0.91 -17.01 -2.56
N VAL A 71 1.60 -16.01 -3.12
CA VAL A 71 2.35 -16.15 -4.39
C VAL A 71 3.48 -17.17 -4.26
N ARG A 72 4.20 -17.19 -3.12
CA ARG A 72 5.24 -18.21 -2.86
C ARG A 72 4.70 -19.63 -2.71
N ARG A 73 3.46 -19.80 -2.24
CA ARG A 73 2.83 -21.11 -2.02
C ARG A 73 1.97 -21.56 -3.19
N ALA A 74 1.67 -20.69 -4.16
CA ALA A 74 0.91 -21.04 -5.35
C ALA A 74 1.66 -22.14 -6.13
N PRO A 75 1.12 -23.38 -6.20
CA PRO A 75 1.69 -24.41 -7.06
C PRO A 75 1.46 -23.98 -8.50
N ARG A 76 2.52 -23.98 -9.32
CA ARG A 76 2.42 -23.85 -10.79
C ARG A 76 1.35 -24.85 -11.28
N ARG A 77 0.20 -24.36 -11.72
CA ARG A 77 -0.72 -25.07 -12.60
C ARG A 77 -0.80 -24.30 -13.91
#